data_AF-A0A1H6R281-F1
#
_entry.id   AF-A0A1H6R281-F1
#
_cell.length_a   1.000
_cell.length_b   1.000
_cell.length_c   1.000
_cell.angle_alpha   90.00
_cell.angle_beta   90.00
_cell.angle_gamma   90.00
#
_symmetry.space_group_name_H-M   'P 1'
#
loop_
_entity.id
_entity.type
_entity.pdbx_description
1 polymer ?
#
loop_
_entity_poly.entity_id
_entity_poly.type
_entity_poly.pdbx_seq_one_letter_code
_entity_poly.pdbx_strand_id
1 'polypeptide(L)'
;MVLASAAGAVYMFKCHIAGYFLQNLFICLPISILFVFFGIAIALARHAVWMQVSQAKIAQKHKESELQLLLSQLSPHFLFNTLNNIYGISLTQQQRVPLLLLKLSELLRYSVYETREVFIPLKNELLYLQNCIDFKKIQNGDRLVLELAIQENSDDQIPIAPMLLIVFVENAFKYSKATRKKDMLVAFSLEAKDNWITFTIKIFCIDGAENTGIDRLFDAKRIKSY
;
A
#
# COMPACT_ATOMS: atom_id res chain seq x y z
N MET A 1 84.79 45.96 -34.23
CA MET A 1 83.58 46.76 -33.89
C MET A 1 82.27 46.21 -34.47
N VAL A 2 82.28 45.37 -35.52
CA VAL A 2 81.06 44.80 -36.16
C VAL A 2 80.44 43.61 -35.41
N LEU A 3 81.21 42.85 -34.62
CA LEU A 3 80.69 41.70 -33.85
C LEU A 3 79.78 42.11 -32.66
N ALA A 4 79.93 43.34 -32.15
CA ALA A 4 79.13 43.83 -31.04
C ALA A 4 77.68 44.17 -31.43
N SER A 5 77.43 44.53 -32.70
CA SER A 5 76.08 44.86 -33.19
C SER A 5 75.25 43.62 -33.52
N ALA A 6 75.86 42.56 -34.07
CA ALA A 6 75.17 41.31 -34.38
C ALA A 6 74.74 40.55 -33.11
N ALA A 7 75.60 40.48 -32.10
CA ALA A 7 75.27 39.86 -30.81
C ALA A 7 74.15 40.62 -30.08
N GLY A 8 74.17 41.96 -30.12
CA GLY A 8 73.12 42.82 -29.56
C GLY A 8 71.77 42.64 -30.26
N ALA A 9 71.74 42.55 -31.59
CA ALA A 9 70.52 42.32 -32.36
C ALA A 9 69.89 40.95 -32.06
N VAL A 10 70.72 39.89 -31.92
CA VAL A 10 70.25 38.55 -31.52
C VAL A 10 69.70 38.55 -30.10
N TYR A 11 70.32 39.29 -29.17
CA TYR A 11 69.84 39.41 -27.79
C TYR A 11 68.51 40.17 -27.71
N MET A 12 68.38 41.28 -28.44
CA MET A 12 67.15 42.06 -28.56
C MET A 12 66.01 41.23 -29.16
N PHE A 13 66.29 40.46 -30.22
CA PHE A 13 65.31 39.58 -30.85
C PHE A 13 64.85 38.45 -29.92
N LYS A 14 65.78 37.79 -29.21
CA LYS A 14 65.45 36.78 -28.19
C LYS A 14 64.64 37.37 -27.03
N CYS A 15 64.97 38.57 -26.56
CA CYS A 15 64.25 39.25 -25.50
C CYS A 15 62.81 39.61 -25.92
N HIS A 16 62.62 40.03 -27.18
CA HIS A 16 61.31 40.35 -27.72
C HIS A 16 60.43 39.11 -27.88
N ILE A 17 60.98 38.00 -28.37
CA ILE A 17 60.28 36.71 -28.47
C ILE A 17 59.91 36.18 -27.08
N ALA A 18 60.83 36.24 -26.10
CA ALA A 18 60.57 35.82 -24.74
C ALA A 18 59.46 36.65 -24.08
N GLY A 19 59.42 37.96 -24.34
CA GLY A 19 58.36 38.86 -23.88
C GLY A 19 56.97 38.48 -24.42
N TYR A 20 56.85 38.23 -25.73
CA TYR A 20 55.58 37.77 -26.32
C TYR A 20 55.14 36.40 -25.80
N PHE A 21 56.09 35.48 -25.59
CA PHE A 21 55.78 34.17 -25.02
C PHE A 21 55.24 34.29 -23.60
N LEU A 22 55.90 35.10 -22.74
CA LEU A 22 55.44 35.36 -21.38
C LEU A 22 54.07 36.06 -21.36
N GLN A 23 53.85 37.07 -22.21
CA GLN A 23 52.57 37.77 -22.29
C GLN A 23 51.42 36.84 -22.68
N ASN A 24 51.62 35.97 -23.68
CA ASN A 24 50.60 34.99 -24.06
C ASN A 24 50.36 33.95 -22.96
N LEU A 25 51.41 33.51 -22.25
CA LEU A 25 51.28 32.59 -21.12
C LEU A 25 50.43 33.20 -19.98
N PHE A 26 50.67 34.47 -19.65
CA PHE A 26 49.88 35.20 -18.64
C PHE A 26 48.40 35.36 -19.04
N ILE A 27 48.08 35.43 -20.33
CA ILE A 27 46.70 35.56 -20.82
C ILE A 27 46.02 34.18 -20.91
N CYS A 28 46.70 33.15 -21.43
CA CYS A 28 46.09 31.84 -21.68
C CYS A 28 45.86 31.01 -20.40
N LEU A 29 46.75 31.08 -19.42
CA LEU A 29 46.60 30.33 -18.16
C LEU A 29 45.33 30.67 -17.36
N PRO A 30 44.98 31.95 -17.09
CA PRO A 30 43.75 32.25 -16.36
C PRO A 30 42.49 31.86 -17.15
N ILE A 31 42.53 31.95 -18.49
CA ILE A 31 41.42 31.55 -19.35
C ILE A 31 41.21 30.03 -19.27
N SER A 32 42.27 29.22 -19.38
CA SER A 32 42.15 27.77 -19.29
C SER A 32 41.68 27.32 -17.89
N ILE A 33 42.18 27.98 -16.84
CA ILE A 33 41.72 27.77 -15.46
C ILE A 33 40.23 28.09 -15.32
N LEU A 34 39.76 29.21 -15.88
CA LEU A 34 38.34 29.59 -15.88
C LEU A 34 37.48 28.53 -16.56
N PHE A 35 37.90 28.00 -17.72
CA PHE A 35 37.18 26.92 -18.41
C PHE A 35 37.11 25.64 -17.59
N VAL A 36 38.17 25.28 -16.88
CA VAL A 36 38.18 24.13 -15.97
C VAL A 36 37.19 24.35 -14.81
N PHE A 37 37.23 25.51 -14.16
CA PHE A 37 36.28 25.84 -13.09
C PHE A 37 34.84 25.85 -13.58
N PHE A 38 34.59 26.40 -14.77
CA PHE A 38 33.26 26.40 -15.38
C PHE A 38 32.77 24.98 -15.68
N GLY A 39 33.64 24.10 -16.19
CA GLY A 39 33.33 22.69 -16.40
C GLY A 39 33.00 21.96 -15.10
N ILE A 40 33.77 22.21 -14.03
CA ILE A 40 33.51 21.65 -12.69
C ILE A 40 32.17 22.16 -12.14
N ALA A 41 31.88 23.45 -12.28
CA ALA A 41 30.62 24.04 -11.82
C ALA A 41 29.41 23.40 -12.52
N ILE A 42 29.47 23.19 -13.84
CA ILE A 42 28.43 22.48 -14.59
C ILE A 42 28.30 21.02 -14.12
N ALA A 43 29.42 20.32 -13.91
CA ALA A 43 29.41 18.94 -13.45
C ALA A 43 28.76 18.81 -12.06
N LEU A 44 29.09 19.70 -11.12
CA LEU A 44 28.50 19.76 -9.79
C LEU A 44 27.00 20.09 -9.85
N ALA A 45 26.60 21.06 -10.67
CA ALA A 45 25.19 21.41 -10.85
C ALA A 45 24.39 20.22 -11.40
N ARG A 46 24.91 19.54 -12.43
CA ARG A 46 24.29 18.31 -12.97
C ARG A 46 24.21 17.23 -11.91
N HIS A 47 25.28 17.00 -11.15
CA HIS A 47 25.29 16.00 -10.09
C HIS A 47 24.25 16.31 -9.01
N ALA A 48 24.11 17.58 -8.61
CA ALA A 48 23.11 18.01 -7.65
C ALA A 48 21.68 17.74 -8.15
N VAL A 49 21.39 18.09 -9.41
CA VAL A 49 20.08 17.80 -10.03
C VAL A 49 19.82 16.29 -10.11
N TRP A 50 20.82 15.51 -10.53
CA TRP A 50 20.72 14.05 -10.59
C TRP A 50 20.44 13.43 -9.21
N MET A 51 21.09 13.92 -8.16
CA MET A 51 20.85 13.49 -6.79
C MET A 51 19.42 13.80 -6.34
N GLN A 52 18.91 15.00 -6.62
CA GLN A 52 17.53 15.36 -6.28
C GLN A 52 16.52 14.46 -6.99
N VAL A 53 16.69 14.23 -8.30
CA VAL A 53 15.81 13.35 -9.09
C VAL A 53 15.89 11.91 -8.60
N SER A 54 17.09 11.42 -8.27
CA SER A 54 17.29 10.07 -7.72
C SER A 54 16.57 9.91 -6.38
N GLN A 55 16.71 10.87 -5.47
CA GLN A 55 16.01 10.85 -4.17
C GLN A 55 14.49 10.92 -4.34
N ALA A 56 13.98 11.79 -5.21
CA ALA A 56 12.55 11.86 -5.51
C ALA A 56 12.02 10.53 -6.06
N LYS A 57 12.78 9.87 -6.93
CA LYS A 57 12.43 8.56 -7.51
C LYS A 57 12.45 7.44 -6.47
N ILE A 58 13.42 7.45 -5.55
CA ILE A 58 13.47 6.50 -4.43
C ILE A 58 12.28 6.71 -3.49
N ALA A 59 11.98 7.95 -3.12
CA ALA A 59 10.84 8.29 -2.28
C ALA A 59 9.51 7.89 -2.94
N GLN A 60 9.37 8.11 -4.25
CA GLN A 60 8.20 7.66 -5.01
C GLN A 60 8.06 6.14 -4.99
N LYS A 61 9.14 5.40 -5.29
CA LYS A 61 9.14 3.93 -5.24
C LYS A 61 8.80 3.41 -3.85
N HIS A 62 9.32 4.05 -2.80
CA HIS A 62 9.00 3.70 -1.42
C HIS A 62 7.50 3.83 -1.15
N LYS A 63 6.89 4.97 -1.51
CA LYS A 63 5.44 5.19 -1.37
C LYS A 63 4.62 4.19 -2.18
N GLU A 64 5.07 3.87 -3.39
CA GLU A 64 4.40 2.86 -4.23
C GLU A 64 4.49 1.45 -3.61
N SER A 65 5.64 1.06 -3.06
CA SER A 65 5.80 -0.21 -2.36
C SER A 65 4.97 -0.28 -1.08
N GLU A 66 4.92 0.79 -0.29
CA GLU A 66 4.07 0.88 0.90
C GLU A 66 2.58 0.74 0.51
N LEU A 67 2.16 1.43 -0.54
CA LEU A 67 0.82 1.28 -1.10
C LEU A 67 0.55 -0.15 -1.59
N GLN A 68 1.49 -0.77 -2.28
CA GLN A 68 1.36 -2.17 -2.74
C GLN A 68 1.30 -3.15 -1.58
N LEU A 69 2.04 -2.93 -0.49
CA LEU A 69 1.94 -3.73 0.73
C LEU A 69 0.56 -3.57 1.37
N LEU A 70 0.05 -2.34 1.48
CA LEU A 70 -1.32 -2.09 1.95
C LEU A 70 -2.36 -2.77 1.05
N LEU A 71 -2.21 -2.64 -0.27
CA LEU A 71 -3.08 -3.30 -1.24
C LEU A 71 -2.93 -4.82 -1.24
N SER A 72 -1.79 -5.39 -0.84
CA SER A 72 -1.60 -6.84 -0.75
C SER A 72 -2.38 -7.47 0.40
N GLN A 73 -2.74 -6.68 1.41
CA GLN A 73 -3.69 -7.09 2.45
C GLN A 73 -5.10 -7.26 1.88
N LEU A 74 -5.38 -6.70 0.70
CA LEU A 74 -6.56 -7.00 -0.10
C LEU A 74 -6.20 -8.08 -1.13
N SER A 75 -7.06 -9.09 -1.27
CA SER A 75 -6.90 -10.05 -2.38
C SER A 75 -7.26 -9.36 -3.70
N PRO A 76 -6.34 -9.19 -4.67
CA PRO A 76 -6.68 -8.60 -5.97
C PRO A 76 -7.79 -9.39 -6.67
N HIS A 77 -7.79 -10.70 -6.48
CA HIS A 77 -8.84 -11.59 -6.94
C HIS A 77 -10.21 -11.27 -6.32
N PHE A 78 -10.28 -10.91 -5.04
CA PHE A 78 -11.52 -10.45 -4.42
C PHE A 78 -12.05 -9.17 -5.08
N LEU A 79 -11.17 -8.21 -5.39
CA LEU A 79 -11.55 -6.96 -6.05
C LEU A 79 -12.12 -7.23 -7.45
N PHE A 80 -11.40 -8.00 -8.27
CA PHE A 80 -11.87 -8.35 -9.62
C PHE A 80 -13.18 -9.13 -9.60
N ASN A 81 -13.34 -10.10 -8.70
CA ASN A 81 -14.59 -10.84 -8.56
C ASN A 81 -15.75 -9.95 -8.11
N THR A 82 -15.48 -9.01 -7.20
CA THR A 82 -16.48 -8.07 -6.72
C THR A 82 -16.96 -7.16 -7.85
N LEU A 83 -16.03 -6.60 -8.63
CA LEU A 83 -16.37 -5.77 -9.81
C LEU A 83 -17.14 -6.57 -10.86
N ASN A 84 -16.73 -7.81 -11.16
CA ASN A 84 -17.42 -8.68 -12.11
C ASN A 84 -18.86 -9.02 -11.65
N ASN A 85 -19.06 -9.27 -10.36
CA ASN A 85 -20.40 -9.51 -9.82
C ASN A 85 -21.26 -8.25 -9.85
N ILE A 86 -20.70 -7.08 -9.51
CA ILE A 86 -21.43 -5.81 -9.65
C ILE A 86 -21.81 -5.58 -11.12
N TYR A 87 -20.91 -5.90 -12.06
CA TYR A 87 -21.23 -5.83 -13.49
C TYR A 87 -22.39 -6.78 -13.86
N GLY A 88 -22.35 -8.04 -13.44
CA GLY A 88 -23.46 -8.98 -13.67
C GLY A 88 -24.79 -8.51 -13.05
N ILE A 89 -24.74 -7.93 -11.84
CA ILE A 89 -25.90 -7.31 -11.18
C ILE A 89 -26.35 -6.06 -11.94
N SER A 90 -25.44 -5.29 -12.54
CA SER A 90 -25.80 -4.12 -13.35
C SER A 90 -26.61 -4.47 -14.59
N LEU A 91 -26.49 -5.70 -15.10
CA LEU A 91 -27.28 -6.18 -16.23
C LEU A 91 -28.70 -6.60 -15.82
N THR A 92 -28.94 -6.92 -14.54
CA THR A 92 -30.21 -7.51 -14.05
C THR A 92 -30.95 -6.65 -13.04
N GLN A 93 -30.24 -5.85 -12.24
CA GLN A 93 -30.73 -5.07 -11.10
C GLN A 93 -29.97 -3.72 -10.97
N GLN A 94 -30.04 -2.87 -12.00
CA GLN A 94 -29.31 -1.58 -12.04
C GLN A 94 -29.50 -0.71 -10.79
N GLN A 95 -30.70 -0.71 -10.20
CA GLN A 95 -31.02 0.11 -9.02
C GLN A 95 -30.14 -0.20 -7.80
N ARG A 96 -29.56 -1.41 -7.72
CA ARG A 96 -28.71 -1.83 -6.58
C ARG A 96 -27.24 -1.47 -6.77
N VAL A 97 -26.82 -1.16 -8.00
CA VAL A 97 -25.41 -0.90 -8.35
C VAL A 97 -24.80 0.29 -7.58
N PRO A 98 -25.47 1.46 -7.43
CA PRO A 98 -24.89 2.58 -6.72
C PRO A 98 -24.55 2.26 -5.26
N LEU A 99 -25.44 1.54 -4.57
CA LEU A 99 -25.22 1.12 -3.18
C LEU A 99 -24.05 0.14 -3.05
N LEU A 100 -23.92 -0.80 -4.00
CA LEU A 100 -22.80 -1.75 -4.01
C LEU A 100 -21.46 -1.06 -4.28
N LEU A 101 -21.42 -0.09 -5.20
CA LEU A 101 -20.20 0.69 -5.44
C LEU A 101 -19.81 1.52 -4.21
N LEU A 102 -20.77 2.08 -3.49
CA LEU A 102 -20.52 2.78 -2.23
C LEU A 102 -19.91 1.84 -1.18
N LYS A 103 -20.52 0.67 -0.94
CA LYS A 103 -19.98 -0.34 -0.01
C LYS A 103 -18.56 -0.80 -0.38
N LEU A 104 -18.28 -0.97 -1.67
CA LEU A 104 -16.94 -1.33 -2.15
C LEU A 104 -15.93 -0.20 -1.86
N SER A 105 -16.32 1.05 -2.11
CA SER A 105 -15.49 2.22 -1.80
C SER A 105 -15.17 2.31 -0.30
N GLU A 106 -16.15 2.03 0.56
CA GLU A 106 -15.95 1.99 2.02
C GLU A 106 -14.96 0.90 2.45
N LEU A 107 -15.07 -0.32 1.89
CA LEU A 107 -14.12 -1.40 2.17
C LEU A 107 -12.69 -1.03 1.77
N LEU A 108 -12.52 -0.41 0.60
CA LEU A 108 -11.21 0.02 0.11
C LEU A 108 -10.64 1.15 0.96
N ARG A 109 -11.48 2.13 1.33
CA ARG A 109 -11.08 3.24 2.19
C ARG A 109 -10.60 2.72 3.54
N TYR A 110 -11.37 1.83 4.18
CA TYR A 110 -11.01 1.23 5.46
C TYR A 110 -9.65 0.52 5.40
N SER A 111 -9.45 -0.32 4.38
CA SER A 111 -8.21 -1.08 4.22
C SER A 111 -6.95 -0.23 3.99
N VAL A 112 -7.09 0.99 3.45
CA VAL A 112 -5.96 1.88 3.13
C VAL A 112 -5.65 2.86 4.25
N TYR A 113 -6.68 3.31 4.98
CA TYR A 113 -6.56 4.39 5.96
C TYR A 113 -6.65 3.90 7.41
N GLU A 114 -7.61 3.05 7.75
CA GLU A 114 -7.83 2.63 9.15
C GLU A 114 -6.84 1.56 9.61
N THR A 115 -6.20 0.85 8.67
CA THR A 115 -5.10 -0.09 8.96
C THR A 115 -3.80 0.57 9.42
N ARG A 116 -3.71 1.90 9.37
CA ARG A 116 -2.54 2.67 9.80
C ARG A 116 -2.54 2.95 11.29
N GLU A 117 -3.71 2.93 11.92
CA GLU A 117 -3.87 3.17 13.35
C GLU A 117 -3.57 1.89 14.13
N VAL A 118 -3.03 2.04 15.35
CA VAL A 118 -2.76 0.89 16.24
C VAL A 118 -4.07 0.29 16.75
N PHE A 119 -5.04 1.15 17.04
CA PHE A 119 -6.38 0.79 17.50
C PHE A 119 -7.43 1.66 16.86
N ILE A 120 -8.60 1.08 16.62
CA ILE A 120 -9.78 1.75 16.08
C ILE A 120 -11.01 1.39 16.95
N PRO A 121 -12.10 2.18 16.89
CA PRO A 121 -13.34 1.82 17.55
C PRO A 121 -13.88 0.50 17.00
N LEU A 122 -14.34 -0.39 17.89
CA LEU A 122 -14.97 -1.67 17.54
C LEU A 122 -16.09 -1.51 16.50
N LYS A 123 -16.85 -0.41 16.58
CA LYS A 123 -17.89 -0.06 15.60
C LYS A 123 -17.38 -0.01 14.16
N ASN A 124 -16.18 0.51 13.92
CA ASN A 124 -15.62 0.61 12.57
C ASN A 124 -15.21 -0.77 12.04
N GLU A 125 -14.60 -1.61 12.89
CA GLU A 125 -14.27 -3.01 12.56
C GLU A 125 -15.53 -3.82 12.26
N LEU A 126 -16.61 -3.65 13.03
CA LEU A 126 -17.90 -4.30 12.79
C LEU A 126 -18.54 -3.86 11.47
N LEU A 127 -18.53 -2.55 11.17
CA LEU A 127 -19.04 -2.04 9.90
C LEU A 127 -18.27 -2.60 8.70
N TYR A 128 -16.93 -2.65 8.81
CA TYR A 128 -16.08 -3.28 7.82
C TYR A 128 -16.40 -4.77 7.64
N LEU A 129 -16.57 -5.51 8.74
CA LEU A 129 -16.89 -6.93 8.74
C LEU A 129 -18.22 -7.21 8.05
N GLN A 130 -19.26 -6.42 8.38
CA GLN A 130 -20.60 -6.51 7.79
C GLN A 130 -20.53 -6.29 6.27
N ASN A 131 -19.87 -5.21 5.83
CA ASN A 131 -19.70 -4.92 4.41
C ASN A 131 -18.95 -6.05 3.69
N CYS A 132 -17.90 -6.60 4.30
CA CYS A 132 -17.14 -7.71 3.70
C CYS A 132 -18.00 -8.98 3.57
N ILE A 133 -18.72 -9.34 4.62
CA ILE A 133 -19.65 -10.48 4.64
C ILE A 133 -20.71 -10.32 3.55
N ASP A 134 -21.31 -9.13 3.41
CA ASP A 134 -22.31 -8.85 2.37
C ASP A 134 -21.76 -9.11 0.96
N PHE A 135 -20.53 -8.69 0.67
CA PHE A 135 -19.90 -8.97 -0.62
C PHE A 135 -19.60 -10.46 -0.84
N LYS A 136 -19.19 -11.17 0.22
CA LYS A 136 -18.96 -12.61 0.15
C LYS A 136 -20.28 -13.38 -0.05
N LYS A 137 -21.40 -12.91 0.51
CA LYS A 137 -22.75 -13.45 0.21
C LYS A 137 -23.07 -13.30 -1.27
N ILE A 138 -22.89 -12.11 -1.83
CA ILE A 138 -23.12 -11.85 -3.26
C ILE A 138 -22.24 -12.75 -4.13
N GLN A 139 -20.97 -12.95 -3.76
CA GLN A 139 -20.05 -13.81 -4.50
C GLN A 139 -20.41 -15.30 -4.44
N ASN A 140 -20.94 -15.78 -3.31
CA ASN A 140 -21.21 -17.19 -3.12
C ASN A 140 -22.67 -17.59 -3.43
N GLY A 141 -23.58 -16.63 -3.61
CA GLY A 141 -25.01 -16.87 -3.82
C GLY A 141 -25.65 -17.63 -2.65
N ASP A 142 -26.67 -18.44 -2.93
CA ASP A 142 -27.44 -19.19 -1.93
C ASP A 142 -26.70 -20.37 -1.29
N ARG A 143 -25.44 -20.62 -1.68
CA ARG A 143 -24.67 -21.79 -1.21
C ARG A 143 -24.15 -21.64 0.21
N LEU A 144 -24.18 -20.43 0.77
CA LEU A 144 -23.60 -20.12 2.06
C LEU A 144 -24.46 -19.09 2.79
N VAL A 145 -25.13 -19.52 3.86
CA VAL A 145 -25.92 -18.64 4.73
C VAL A 145 -24.97 -18.05 5.76
N LEU A 146 -24.91 -16.72 5.82
CA LEU A 146 -24.08 -16.01 6.80
C LEU A 146 -24.95 -15.15 7.70
N GLU A 147 -24.88 -15.40 8.99
CA GLU A 147 -25.58 -14.66 10.01
C GLU A 147 -24.55 -13.97 10.89
N LEU A 148 -24.65 -12.64 11.00
CA LEU A 148 -23.87 -11.86 11.94
C LEU A 148 -24.83 -11.37 13.02
N ALA A 149 -24.64 -11.88 14.24
CA ALA A 149 -25.35 -11.42 15.42
C ALA A 149 -24.41 -10.56 16.27
N ILE A 150 -24.72 -9.28 16.37
CA ILE A 150 -24.01 -8.33 17.23
C ILE A 150 -24.91 -8.06 18.43
N GLN A 151 -24.43 -8.32 19.65
CA GLN A 151 -25.18 -7.93 20.85
C GLN A 151 -25.01 -6.43 21.10
N GLU A 152 -26.14 -5.71 21.13
CA GLU A 152 -26.20 -4.24 21.22
C GLU A 152 -25.69 -3.65 22.55
N ASN A 153 -25.39 -4.47 23.56
CA ASN A 153 -24.85 -4.00 24.85
C ASN A 153 -23.33 -3.76 24.84
N SER A 154 -22.71 -3.74 23.66
CA SER A 154 -21.28 -3.50 23.50
C SER A 154 -21.01 -2.00 23.57
N ASP A 155 -20.06 -1.57 24.41
CA ASP A 155 -19.57 -0.19 24.34
C ASP A 155 -18.89 0.03 22.97
N ASP A 156 -19.52 0.82 22.11
CA ASP A 156 -19.13 1.06 20.71
C ASP A 156 -17.71 1.65 20.56
N GLN A 157 -17.15 2.16 21.66
CA GLN A 157 -15.85 2.83 21.70
C GLN A 157 -14.69 1.93 22.13
N ILE A 158 -14.93 0.63 22.37
CA ILE A 158 -13.85 -0.29 22.76
C ILE A 158 -12.77 -0.31 21.66
N PRO A 159 -11.50 -0.05 22.01
CA PRO A 159 -10.41 -0.09 21.04
C PRO A 159 -10.10 -1.54 20.64
N ILE A 160 -10.00 -1.78 19.32
CA ILE A 160 -9.60 -3.05 18.73
C ILE A 160 -8.55 -2.82 17.65
N ALA A 161 -7.65 -3.78 17.45
CA ALA A 161 -6.71 -3.74 16.33
C ALA A 161 -7.48 -3.88 15.00
N PRO A 162 -7.20 -3.04 13.99
CA PRO A 162 -7.88 -3.12 12.70
C PRO A 162 -7.59 -4.44 12.00
N MET A 163 -8.57 -4.94 11.24
CA MET A 163 -8.50 -6.19 10.47
C MET A 163 -8.23 -7.45 11.33
N LEU A 164 -8.51 -7.41 12.63
CA LEU A 164 -8.35 -8.58 13.50
C LEU A 164 -9.46 -9.60 13.26
N LEU A 165 -10.72 -9.16 13.14
CA LEU A 165 -11.87 -10.05 13.04
C LEU A 165 -11.99 -10.66 11.64
N ILE A 166 -11.60 -9.92 10.61
CA ILE A 166 -11.68 -10.39 9.22
C ILE A 166 -10.86 -11.65 8.97
N VAL A 167 -9.70 -11.82 9.63
CA VAL A 167 -8.86 -13.02 9.47
C VAL A 167 -9.62 -14.30 9.85
N PHE A 168 -10.41 -14.24 10.94
CA PHE A 168 -11.21 -15.37 11.38
C PHE A 168 -12.38 -15.65 10.43
N VAL A 169 -13.02 -14.59 9.94
CA VAL A 169 -14.07 -14.69 8.93
C VAL A 169 -13.54 -15.32 7.65
N GLU A 170 -12.37 -14.89 7.15
CA GLU A 170 -11.73 -15.47 5.97
C GLU A 170 -11.35 -16.94 6.17
N ASN A 171 -10.86 -17.31 7.36
CA ASN A 171 -10.58 -18.69 7.69
C ASN A 171 -11.86 -19.55 7.65
N ALA A 172 -12.96 -19.06 8.21
CA ALA A 172 -14.25 -19.75 8.16
C ALA A 172 -14.74 -19.93 6.70
N PHE A 173 -14.58 -18.90 5.86
CA PHE A 173 -14.90 -18.98 4.43
C PHE A 173 -14.03 -19.97 3.66
N LYS A 174 -12.73 -20.02 3.98
CA LYS A 174 -11.80 -20.95 3.33
C LYS A 174 -12.16 -22.39 3.68
N TYR A 175 -12.52 -22.64 4.94
CA TYR A 175 -12.99 -23.95 5.39
C TYR A 175 -14.28 -24.35 4.69
N SER A 176 -15.29 -23.47 4.65
CA SER A 176 -16.58 -23.79 4.01
C SER A 176 -16.46 -24.09 2.51
N LYS A 177 -15.60 -23.36 1.79
CA LYS A 177 -15.30 -23.65 0.39
C LYS A 177 -14.59 -25.00 0.18
N ALA A 178 -13.72 -25.41 1.10
CA ALA A 178 -12.98 -26.67 0.99
C ALA A 178 -13.89 -27.90 1.15
N THR A 179 -14.94 -27.80 1.97
CA THR A 179 -15.82 -28.93 2.30
C THR A 179 -16.76 -29.34 1.15
N ARG A 180 -17.01 -28.47 0.16
CA ARG A 180 -17.87 -28.70 -1.05
C ARG A 180 -19.30 -29.22 -0.77
N LYS A 181 -19.76 -29.24 0.48
CA LYS A 181 -21.14 -29.63 0.82
C LYS A 181 -22.11 -28.50 0.47
N LYS A 182 -23.33 -28.87 0.06
CA LYS A 182 -24.42 -27.90 -0.11
C LYS A 182 -24.87 -27.41 1.27
N ASP A 183 -25.27 -26.14 1.32
CA ASP A 183 -26.00 -25.55 2.45
C ASP A 183 -25.23 -25.54 3.78
N MET A 184 -24.07 -24.86 3.78
CA MET A 184 -23.36 -24.50 5.01
C MET A 184 -23.89 -23.19 5.59
N LEU A 185 -24.06 -23.17 6.91
CA LEU A 185 -24.40 -21.96 7.66
C LEU A 185 -23.19 -21.56 8.51
N VAL A 186 -22.71 -20.33 8.35
CA VAL A 186 -21.67 -19.76 9.21
C VAL A 186 -22.29 -18.63 10.00
N ALA A 187 -22.40 -18.86 11.31
CA ALA A 187 -22.88 -17.86 12.25
C ALA A 187 -21.70 -17.22 12.97
N PHE A 188 -21.71 -15.89 13.00
CA PHE A 188 -20.76 -15.05 13.71
C PHE A 188 -21.50 -14.38 14.86
N SER A 189 -20.98 -14.52 16.08
CA SER A 189 -21.50 -13.77 17.23
C SER A 189 -20.39 -13.03 17.94
N LEU A 190 -20.64 -11.76 18.26
CA LEU A 190 -19.74 -10.92 19.02
C LEU A 190 -20.42 -10.42 20.30
N GLU A 191 -19.73 -10.63 21.42
CA GLU A 191 -20.12 -10.13 22.74
C GLU A 191 -18.94 -9.37 23.35
N ALA A 192 -19.18 -8.12 23.76
CA ALA A 192 -18.22 -7.31 24.51
C ALA A 192 -18.68 -7.17 25.96
N LYS A 193 -17.88 -7.65 26.90
CA LYS A 193 -18.19 -7.60 28.34
C LYS A 193 -16.92 -7.50 29.18
N ASP A 194 -16.92 -6.66 30.22
CA ASP A 194 -15.85 -6.54 31.21
C ASP A 194 -14.43 -6.34 30.60
N ASN A 195 -14.31 -5.49 29.57
CA ASN A 195 -13.06 -5.26 28.82
C ASN A 195 -12.54 -6.47 28.01
N TRP A 196 -13.41 -7.44 27.75
CA TRP A 196 -13.15 -8.57 26.88
C TRP A 196 -14.08 -8.55 25.68
N ILE A 197 -13.51 -8.83 24.50
CA ILE A 197 -14.28 -9.10 23.29
C ILE A 197 -14.23 -10.62 23.07
N THR A 198 -15.41 -11.23 23.04
CA THR A 198 -15.59 -12.63 22.69
C THR A 198 -16.18 -12.70 21.29
N PHE A 199 -15.36 -13.14 20.33
CA PHE A 199 -15.80 -13.42 18.97
C PHE A 199 -15.94 -14.93 18.81
N THR A 200 -17.14 -15.39 18.46
CA THR A 200 -17.45 -16.80 18.27
C THR A 200 -17.89 -17.05 16.85
N ILE A 201 -17.32 -18.08 16.23
CA ILE A 201 -17.72 -18.58 14.91
C ILE A 201 -18.33 -19.96 15.11
N LYS A 202 -19.50 -20.19 14.54
CA LYS A 202 -20.13 -21.50 14.46
C LYS A 202 -20.37 -21.86 13.01
N ILE A 203 -19.90 -23.03 12.59
CA ILE A 203 -20.09 -23.55 11.24
C ILE A 203 -20.99 -24.77 11.34
N PHE A 204 -22.16 -24.71 10.71
CA PHE A 204 -23.11 -25.80 10.61
C PHE A 204 -23.14 -26.34 9.19
N CYS A 205 -23.32 -27.65 9.07
CA CYS A 205 -23.55 -28.32 7.81
C CYS A 205 -24.98 -28.85 7.81
N ILE A 206 -25.81 -28.39 6.87
CA ILE A 206 -27.19 -28.86 6.73
C ILE A 206 -27.16 -30.07 5.79
N ASP A 207 -26.87 -31.26 6.33
CA ASP A 207 -27.09 -32.51 5.59
C ASP A 207 -28.57 -32.91 5.74
N GLY A 208 -29.25 -33.18 4.62
CA GLY A 208 -30.68 -33.50 4.53
C GLY A 208 -31.13 -34.84 5.16
N ALA A 209 -30.40 -35.36 6.15
CA ALA A 209 -30.78 -36.52 6.93
C ALA A 209 -30.25 -36.35 8.36
N GLU A 210 -31.18 -36.19 9.30
CA GLU A 210 -30.99 -36.09 10.75
C GLU A 210 -30.19 -34.90 11.28
N ASN A 211 -30.75 -34.26 12.32
CA ASN A 211 -30.15 -33.24 13.18
C ASN A 211 -28.96 -33.79 13.99
N THR A 212 -27.98 -34.41 13.35
CA THR A 212 -26.68 -34.64 13.98
C THR A 212 -25.89 -33.35 13.92
N GLY A 213 -26.06 -32.53 14.96
CA GLY A 213 -25.22 -31.38 15.27
C GLY A 213 -23.77 -31.83 15.39
N ILE A 214 -23.03 -31.75 14.30
CA ILE A 214 -21.59 -31.86 14.32
C ILE A 214 -21.04 -30.45 14.53
N ASP A 215 -20.94 -30.06 15.80
CA ASP A 215 -20.17 -28.92 16.27
C ASP A 215 -18.69 -29.14 15.90
N ARG A 216 -18.26 -28.68 14.73
CA ARG A 216 -16.86 -28.77 14.29
C ARG A 216 -16.35 -27.44 13.76
N LEU A 217 -16.27 -26.46 14.66
CA LEU A 217 -15.07 -25.68 14.98
C LEU A 217 -15.51 -24.63 16.01
N PHE A 218 -15.15 -24.80 17.29
CA PHE A 218 -15.24 -23.73 18.28
C PHE A 218 -13.87 -23.06 18.38
N ASP A 219 -13.64 -22.03 17.59
CA ASP A 219 -12.52 -21.12 17.84
C ASP A 219 -13.07 -19.91 18.61
N ALA A 220 -13.33 -20.12 19.90
CA ALA A 220 -13.74 -19.06 20.81
C ALA A 220 -12.46 -18.39 21.34
N LYS A 221 -12.07 -17.28 20.71
CA LYS A 221 -10.87 -16.55 21.13
C LYS A 221 -11.28 -15.33 21.95
N ARG A 222 -10.89 -15.34 23.23
CA ARG A 222 -10.99 -14.17 24.11
C ARG A 222 -9.89 -13.19 23.73
N ILE A 223 -10.28 -12.01 23.27
CA ILE A 223 -9.36 -10.91 22.98
C ILE A 223 -9.50 -9.92 24.14
N LYS A 224 -8.41 -9.69 24.87
CA LYS A 224 -8.35 -8.67 25.93
C LYS A 224 -8.29 -7.30 25.25
N SER A 225 -9.27 -6.41 25.49
CA SER A 225 -9.11 -5.02 25.06
C SER A 225 -8.14 -4.33 26.01
N TYR A 226 -7.25 -3.51 25.44
CA TYR A 226 -6.28 -2.71 26.20
C TYR A 226 -6.90 -1.39 26.65
#